data_AF-A0A7I8DEF4-F1
#
_entry.id   AF-A0A7I8DEF4-F1
#
_cell.length_a   1.000
_cell.length_b   1.000
_cell.length_c   1.000
_cell.angle_alpha   90.00
_cell.angle_beta   90.00
_cell.angle_gamma   90.00
#
_symmetry.space_group_name_H-M   'P 1'
#
loop_
_entity.id
_entity.type
_entity.pdbx_description
1 polymer ?
#
loop_
_entity_poly.entity_id
_entity_poly.type
_entity_poly.pdbx_seq_one_letter_code
_entity_poly.pdbx_strand_id
1 'polypeptide(L)'
;MTKNYEESKGEKMSQAIHKPWIQNIKERRRGFLAIVLAVVIILMGIWKMYHILPNDFHTRQFKFLFKNYGSLARIALFFVLANYIFALIVQKRLANRWDILKKWMISLSRFTRAYHTPIAILAIGLIVLHVAGAFLYGFTFDFYYLSGFLALLVLLPVPISGLFRYRRMDRKWHLRFGLAFAVLFLIHAFL
;
A
#
# COMPACT_ATOMS: atom_id res chain seq x y z
N MET A 1 -12.72 -8.37 -50.46
CA MET A 1 -13.15 -7.58 -49.28
C MET A 1 -12.75 -8.20 -47.94
N THR A 2 -12.46 -9.51 -47.86
CA THR A 2 -12.14 -10.25 -46.62
C THR A 2 -10.70 -10.05 -46.12
N LYS A 3 -9.73 -9.88 -47.01
CA LYS A 3 -8.30 -9.74 -46.66
C LYS A 3 -7.98 -8.53 -45.76
N ASN A 4 -8.59 -7.37 -46.06
CA ASN A 4 -8.42 -6.15 -45.26
C ASN A 4 -9.07 -6.26 -43.87
N TYR A 5 -10.05 -7.15 -43.68
CA TYR A 5 -10.73 -7.35 -42.40
C TYR A 5 -9.86 -8.18 -41.44
N GLU A 6 -9.16 -9.19 -41.96
CA GLU A 6 -8.24 -10.02 -41.18
C GLU A 6 -6.95 -9.27 -40.80
N GLU A 7 -6.38 -8.46 -41.69
CA GLU A 7 -5.23 -7.60 -41.38
C GLU A 7 -5.55 -6.57 -40.29
N SER A 8 -6.70 -5.88 -40.38
CA SER A 8 -7.14 -4.94 -39.32
C SER A 8 -7.38 -5.64 -37.97
N LYS A 9 -7.87 -6.88 -37.99
CA LYS A 9 -8.10 -7.68 -36.78
C LYS A 9 -6.78 -8.15 -36.17
N GLY A 10 -5.80 -8.55 -37.01
CA GLY A 10 -4.44 -8.91 -36.61
C GLY A 10 -3.68 -7.73 -35.99
N GLU A 11 -3.76 -6.54 -36.58
CA GLU A 11 -3.15 -5.33 -36.03
C GLU A 11 -3.78 -4.92 -34.70
N LYS A 12 -5.12 -4.95 -34.59
CA LYS A 12 -5.80 -4.64 -33.32
C LYS A 12 -5.50 -5.65 -32.22
N MET A 13 -5.31 -6.92 -32.56
CA MET A 13 -4.94 -7.96 -31.61
C MET A 13 -3.48 -7.84 -31.17
N SER A 14 -2.57 -7.54 -32.09
CA SER A 14 -1.15 -7.24 -31.79
C SER A 14 -0.99 -5.99 -30.90
N GLN A 15 -1.74 -4.92 -31.18
CA GLN A 15 -1.75 -3.71 -30.35
C GLN A 15 -2.36 -3.92 -28.95
N ALA A 16 -3.28 -4.88 -28.80
CA ALA A 16 -3.85 -5.24 -27.49
C ALA A 16 -2.84 -6.00 -26.61
N ILE A 17 -1.91 -6.76 -27.21
CA ILE A 17 -0.91 -7.57 -26.50
C ILE A 17 0.20 -6.69 -25.89
N HIS A 18 0.56 -5.57 -26.54
CA HIS A 18 1.65 -4.69 -26.08
C HIS A 18 1.21 -3.55 -25.13
N LYS A 19 -0.06 -3.47 -24.75
CA LYS A 19 -0.53 -2.35 -23.91
C LYS A 19 -0.05 -2.54 -22.47
N PRO A 20 0.83 -1.67 -21.94
CA PRO A 20 1.36 -1.84 -20.58
C PRO A 20 0.24 -1.73 -19.54
N TRP A 21 0.32 -2.54 -18.49
CA TRP A 21 -0.70 -2.60 -17.42
C TRP A 21 -0.94 -1.24 -16.76
N ILE A 22 0.12 -0.43 -16.61
CA ILE A 22 0.06 0.97 -16.16
C ILE A 22 0.35 1.87 -17.36
N GLN A 23 -0.67 2.64 -17.78
CA GLN A 23 -0.57 3.51 -18.96
C GLN A 23 0.32 4.75 -18.72
N ASN A 24 0.45 5.20 -17.47
CA ASN A 24 1.26 6.37 -17.12
C ASN A 24 2.71 5.98 -16.82
N ILE A 25 3.64 6.38 -17.68
CA ILE A 25 5.07 6.04 -17.55
C ILE A 25 5.72 6.59 -16.28
N LYS A 26 5.30 7.77 -15.80
CA LYS A 26 5.83 8.38 -14.57
C LYS A 26 5.38 7.59 -13.34
N GLU A 27 4.12 7.17 -13.32
CA GLU A 27 3.56 6.35 -12.25
C GLU A 27 4.20 4.97 -12.23
N ARG A 28 4.41 4.35 -13.41
CA ARG A 28 5.11 3.07 -13.55
C ARG A 28 6.54 3.13 -13.01
N ARG A 29 7.31 4.17 -13.36
CA ARG A 29 8.69 4.34 -12.87
C ARG A 29 8.73 4.52 -11.36
N ARG A 30 7.83 5.30 -10.78
CA ARG A 30 7.73 5.50 -9.32
C ARG A 30 7.32 4.22 -8.60
N GLY A 31 6.36 3.48 -9.14
CA GLY A 31 5.94 2.19 -8.61
C GLY A 31 7.09 1.18 -8.62
N PHE A 32 7.79 1.05 -9.75
CA PHE A 32 8.95 0.16 -9.86
C PHE A 32 10.07 0.54 -8.89
N LEU A 33 10.43 1.83 -8.82
CA LEU A 33 11.41 2.32 -7.85
C LEU A 33 11.01 2.01 -6.41
N ALA A 34 9.72 2.18 -6.06
CA ALA A 34 9.22 1.86 -4.73
C ALA A 34 9.27 0.36 -4.43
N ILE A 35 9.01 -0.51 -5.42
CA ILE A 35 9.16 -1.96 -5.27
C ILE A 35 10.63 -2.31 -4.97
N VAL A 36 11.56 -1.80 -5.77
CA VAL A 36 13.00 -2.04 -5.56
C VAL A 36 13.42 -1.58 -4.17
N LEU A 37 13.03 -0.37 -3.77
CA LEU A 37 13.31 0.16 -2.44
C LEU A 37 12.68 -0.67 -1.33
N ALA A 38 11.43 -1.12 -1.49
CA ALA A 38 10.77 -1.98 -0.51
C ALA A 38 11.49 -3.32 -0.35
N VAL A 39 11.92 -3.95 -1.45
CA VAL A 39 12.72 -5.19 -1.41
C VAL A 39 14.03 -4.96 -0.67
N VAL A 40 14.76 -3.87 -0.97
CA VAL A 40 16.00 -3.53 -0.26
C VAL A 40 15.74 -3.33 1.24
N ILE A 41 14.69 -2.61 1.62
CA ILE A 41 14.30 -2.41 3.02
C ILE A 41 14.00 -3.75 3.69
N ILE A 42 13.25 -4.64 3.05
CA ILE A 42 12.93 -5.97 3.58
C ILE A 42 14.21 -6.78 3.78
N LEU A 43 15.08 -6.87 2.77
CA LEU A 43 16.33 -7.63 2.85
C LEU A 43 17.24 -7.09 3.96
N MET A 44 17.43 -5.78 4.04
CA MET A 44 18.21 -5.15 5.11
C MET A 44 17.56 -5.33 6.48
N GLY A 45 16.23 -5.29 6.56
CA GLY A 45 15.50 -5.46 7.80
C GLY A 45 15.60 -6.88 8.36
N ILE A 46 15.43 -7.89 7.49
CA ILE A 46 15.62 -9.30 7.83
C ILE A 46 17.08 -9.54 8.23
N TRP A 47 18.04 -9.02 7.46
CA TRP A 47 19.46 -9.12 7.79
C TRP A 47 19.76 -8.58 9.19
N LYS A 48 19.24 -7.39 9.54
CA LYS A 48 19.38 -6.80 10.88
C LYS A 48 18.74 -7.67 11.95
N MET A 49 17.54 -8.20 11.72
CA MET A 49 16.87 -9.09 12.67
C MET A 49 17.70 -10.35 12.96
N TYR A 50 18.27 -10.97 11.92
CA TYR A 50 19.08 -12.18 12.05
C TYR A 50 20.37 -11.96 12.85
N HIS A 51 20.95 -10.75 12.81
CA HIS A 51 22.21 -10.42 13.47
C HIS A 51 22.07 -9.86 14.90
N ILE A 52 20.85 -9.71 15.45
CA ILE A 52 20.59 -9.14 16.79
C ILE A 52 20.81 -10.16 17.94
N LEU A 53 21.88 -10.95 17.85
CA LEU A 53 22.23 -12.13 18.65
C LEU A 53 21.49 -13.42 18.20
N PRO A 54 22.22 -14.46 17.75
CA PRO A 54 21.64 -15.63 17.10
C PRO A 54 20.78 -16.55 17.98
N ASN A 55 20.75 -16.36 19.31
CA ASN A 55 20.19 -17.34 20.24
C ASN A 55 18.94 -16.87 21.00
N ASP A 56 18.53 -15.61 20.91
CA ASP A 56 17.30 -15.17 21.58
C ASP A 56 16.62 -13.98 20.89
N PHE A 57 15.40 -14.21 20.39
CA PHE A 57 14.54 -13.17 19.85
C PHE A 57 13.76 -12.42 20.94
N HIS A 58 13.74 -12.88 22.19
CA HIS A 58 13.00 -12.26 23.30
C HIS A 58 13.74 -11.11 23.98
N THR A 59 14.69 -10.47 23.29
CA THR A 59 15.43 -9.32 23.83
C THR A 59 14.66 -8.02 23.68
N ARG A 60 14.89 -7.07 24.58
CA ARG A 60 14.33 -5.70 24.49
C ARG A 60 14.74 -4.99 23.20
N GLN A 61 15.95 -5.25 22.71
CA GLN A 61 16.47 -4.66 21.47
C GLN A 61 15.71 -5.18 20.25
N PHE A 62 15.51 -6.50 20.15
CA PHE A 62 14.70 -7.08 19.08
C PHE A 62 13.26 -6.58 19.11
N LYS A 63 12.66 -6.53 20.32
CA LYS A 63 11.32 -5.96 20.53
C LYS A 63 11.21 -4.52 20.02
N PHE A 64 12.19 -3.68 20.36
CA PHE A 64 12.23 -2.30 19.89
C PHE A 64 12.35 -2.22 18.38
N LEU A 65 13.19 -3.07 17.76
CA LEU A 65 13.40 -3.07 16.31
C LEU A 65 12.09 -3.34 15.56
N PHE A 66 11.39 -4.44 15.84
CA PHE A 66 10.20 -4.77 15.07
C PHE A 66 9.02 -3.83 15.37
N LYS A 67 8.93 -3.30 16.61
CA LYS A 67 7.97 -2.23 16.93
C LYS A 67 8.27 -0.94 16.20
N ASN A 68 9.54 -0.60 15.97
CA ASN A 68 9.92 0.57 15.18
C ASN A 68 9.49 0.43 13.71
N TYR A 69 9.63 -0.76 13.11
CA TYR A 69 9.06 -1.03 11.78
C TYR A 69 7.54 -0.83 11.76
N GLY A 70 6.83 -1.30 12.78
CA GLY A 70 5.38 -1.07 12.94
C GLY A 70 5.03 0.42 13.06
N SER A 71 5.82 1.19 13.80
CA SER A 71 5.65 2.65 13.92
C SER A 71 5.84 3.38 12.59
N LEU A 72 6.91 3.05 11.85
CA LEU A 72 7.17 3.61 10.52
C LEU A 72 6.07 3.21 9.52
N ALA A 73 5.62 1.95 9.56
CA ALA A 73 4.49 1.47 8.77
C ALA A 73 3.22 2.27 9.06
N ARG A 74 2.95 2.58 10.34
CA ARG A 74 1.79 3.36 10.77
C ARG A 74 1.80 4.77 10.15
N ILE A 75 2.95 5.45 10.20
CA ILE A 75 3.11 6.78 9.58
C ILE A 75 2.84 6.71 8.08
N ALA A 76 3.43 5.72 7.39
CA ALA A 76 3.23 5.52 5.96
C ALA A 76 1.77 5.19 5.61
N LEU A 77 1.09 4.36 6.42
CA LEU A 77 -0.32 4.04 6.25
C LEU A 77 -1.22 5.26 6.48
N PHE A 78 -0.96 6.11 7.48
CA PHE A 78 -1.72 7.35 7.65
C PHE A 78 -1.61 8.26 6.42
N PHE A 79 -0.44 8.34 5.80
CA PHE A 79 -0.30 9.06 4.53
C PHE A 79 -1.17 8.44 3.43
N VAL A 80 -1.15 7.11 3.30
CA VAL A 80 -1.95 6.36 2.31
C VAL A 80 -3.45 6.58 2.52
N LEU A 81 -3.92 6.55 3.77
CA LEU A 81 -5.31 6.80 4.17
C LEU A 81 -5.72 8.26 3.95
N ALA A 82 -4.82 9.23 4.15
CA ALA A 82 -5.11 10.64 3.94
C ALA A 82 -5.56 10.92 2.49
N ASN A 83 -5.05 10.18 1.51
CA ASN A 83 -5.52 10.26 0.12
C ASN A 83 -7.04 10.00 0.00
N TYR A 84 -7.58 9.07 0.78
CA TYR A 84 -9.02 8.79 0.78
C TYR A 84 -9.81 9.98 1.36
N ILE A 85 -9.35 10.53 2.49
CA ILE A 85 -9.98 11.70 3.13
C ILE A 85 -9.96 12.92 2.21
N PHE A 86 -8.82 13.24 1.59
CA PHE A 86 -8.73 14.35 0.63
C PHE A 86 -9.64 14.13 -0.58
N ALA A 87 -9.71 12.90 -1.09
CA ALA A 87 -10.62 12.59 -2.19
C ALA A 87 -12.09 12.81 -1.81
N LEU A 88 -12.51 12.42 -0.59
CA LEU A 88 -13.87 12.66 -0.09
C LEU A 88 -14.18 14.16 0.04
N ILE A 89 -13.26 14.93 0.61
CA ILE A 89 -13.42 16.38 0.81
C ILE A 89 -13.61 17.10 -0.53
N VAL A 90 -12.77 16.77 -1.52
CA VAL A 90 -12.85 17.34 -2.87
C VAL A 90 -14.15 16.92 -3.57
N GLN A 91 -14.55 15.65 -3.47
CA GLN A 91 -15.78 15.14 -4.09
C GLN A 91 -17.05 15.78 -3.51
N LYS A 92 -17.13 15.92 -2.19
CA LYS A 92 -18.27 16.54 -1.50
C LYS A 92 -18.27 18.07 -1.57
N ARG A 93 -17.29 18.68 -2.26
CA ARG A 93 -17.14 20.14 -2.39
C ARG A 93 -17.17 20.88 -1.03
N LEU A 94 -16.68 20.23 0.04
CA LEU A 94 -16.74 20.78 1.40
C LEU A 94 -15.89 22.06 1.54
N ALA A 95 -14.83 22.18 0.74
CA ALA A 95 -13.95 23.34 0.72
C ALA A 95 -14.41 24.49 -0.20
N ASN A 96 -15.59 24.39 -0.83
CA ASN A 96 -15.95 25.28 -1.94
C ASN A 96 -16.28 26.73 -1.52
N ARG A 97 -16.47 26.98 -0.22
CA ARG A 97 -16.69 28.33 0.32
C ARG A 97 -15.40 29.10 0.63
N TRP A 98 -14.24 28.43 0.53
CA TRP A 98 -12.94 28.98 0.96
C TRP A 98 -11.92 28.81 -0.18
N ASP A 99 -11.82 29.79 -1.07
CA ASP A 99 -11.03 29.67 -2.31
C ASP A 99 -9.54 29.38 -2.08
N ILE A 100 -8.94 29.96 -1.04
CA ILE A 100 -7.53 29.70 -0.68
C ILE A 100 -7.37 28.25 -0.19
N LEU A 101 -8.21 27.81 0.73
CA LEU A 101 -8.17 26.44 1.25
C LEU A 101 -8.44 25.41 0.15
N LYS A 102 -9.36 25.70 -0.77
CA LYS A 102 -9.65 24.87 -1.93
C LYS A 102 -8.42 24.66 -2.82
N LYS A 103 -7.65 25.72 -3.13
CA LYS A 103 -6.42 25.61 -3.92
C LYS A 103 -5.40 24.69 -3.25
N TRP A 104 -5.16 24.88 -1.96
CA TRP A 104 -4.26 24.02 -1.17
C TRP A 104 -4.76 22.57 -1.11
N MET A 105 -6.05 22.36 -0.85
CA MET A 105 -6.68 21.03 -0.79
C MET A 105 -6.54 20.27 -2.10
N ILE A 106 -6.75 20.94 -3.24
CA ILE A 106 -6.59 20.34 -4.57
C ILE A 106 -5.13 20.02 -4.87
N SER A 107 -4.20 20.89 -4.43
CA SER A 107 -2.76 20.62 -4.56
C SER A 107 -2.34 19.39 -3.74
N LEU A 108 -2.76 19.34 -2.48
CA LEU A 108 -2.45 18.25 -1.55
C LEU A 108 -3.11 16.93 -1.97
N SER A 109 -4.34 16.98 -2.49
CA SER A 109 -5.01 15.82 -3.10
C SER A 109 -4.25 15.29 -4.32
N ARG A 110 -3.72 16.17 -5.18
CA ARG A 110 -2.89 15.76 -6.32
C ARG A 110 -1.57 15.13 -5.86
N PHE A 111 -0.94 15.71 -4.83
CA PHE A 111 0.29 15.20 -4.24
C PHE A 111 0.10 13.81 -3.62
N THR A 112 -0.85 13.69 -2.69
CA THR A 112 -1.17 12.42 -2.01
C THR A 112 -1.56 11.33 -3.00
N ARG A 113 -2.36 11.64 -4.03
CA ARG A 113 -2.69 10.67 -5.09
C ARG A 113 -1.47 10.20 -5.87
N ALA A 114 -0.52 11.10 -6.16
CA ALA A 114 0.68 10.77 -6.94
C ALA A 114 1.70 9.93 -6.16
N TYR A 115 1.68 9.99 -4.82
CA TYR A 115 2.58 9.25 -3.94
C TYR A 115 1.89 8.12 -3.15
N HIS A 116 0.57 7.98 -3.24
CA HIS A 116 -0.19 6.93 -2.57
C HIS A 116 0.34 5.53 -2.91
N THR A 117 0.50 5.21 -4.20
CA THR A 117 1.00 3.89 -4.64
C THR A 117 2.43 3.60 -4.14
N PRO A 118 3.45 4.46 -4.36
CA PRO A 118 4.80 4.16 -3.88
C PRO A 118 4.88 4.09 -2.35
N ILE A 119 4.19 4.97 -1.63
CA ILE A 119 4.20 4.92 -0.15
C ILE A 119 3.44 3.69 0.37
N ALA A 120 2.36 3.25 -0.28
CA ALA A 120 1.68 2.01 0.08
C ALA A 120 2.61 0.78 -0.09
N ILE A 121 3.41 0.74 -1.16
CA ILE A 121 4.39 -0.33 -1.38
C ILE A 121 5.45 -0.35 -0.26
N LEU A 122 5.98 0.82 0.11
CA LEU A 122 6.93 0.94 1.23
C LEU A 122 6.29 0.55 2.57
N ALA A 123 5.04 0.96 2.81
CA ALA A 123 4.29 0.60 4.01
C ALA A 123 4.14 -0.93 4.12
N ILE A 124 3.79 -1.62 3.02
CA ILE A 124 3.70 -3.08 2.99
C ILE A 124 5.05 -3.72 3.36
N GLY A 125 6.17 -3.22 2.83
CA GLY A 125 7.49 -3.75 3.20
C GLY A 125 7.80 -3.61 4.69
N LEU A 126 7.45 -2.47 5.29
CA LEU A 126 7.60 -2.25 6.73
C LEU A 126 6.65 -3.13 7.56
N ILE A 127 5.42 -3.36 7.08
CA ILE A 127 4.46 -4.27 7.72
C ILE A 127 4.99 -5.71 7.69
N VAL A 128 5.55 -6.16 6.57
CA VAL A 128 6.16 -7.50 6.46
C VAL A 128 7.26 -7.67 7.51
N LEU A 129 8.14 -6.68 7.66
CA LEU A 129 9.18 -6.70 8.70
C LEU A 129 8.59 -6.71 10.11
N HIS A 130 7.60 -5.86 10.38
CA HIS A 130 6.92 -5.79 11.68
C HIS A 130 6.28 -7.14 12.05
N VAL A 131 5.56 -7.75 11.11
CA VAL A 131 4.88 -9.04 11.27
C VAL A 131 5.90 -10.16 11.47
N ALA A 132 6.94 -10.22 10.63
CA ALA A 132 7.99 -11.23 10.76
C ALA A 132 8.67 -11.15 12.13
N GLY A 133 9.03 -9.93 12.58
CA GLY A 133 9.61 -9.73 13.91
C GLY A 133 8.63 -10.09 15.04
N ALA A 134 7.34 -9.78 14.91
CA ALA A 134 6.34 -10.16 15.91
C ALA A 134 6.19 -11.68 16.02
N PHE A 135 6.20 -12.42 14.91
CA PHE A 135 6.18 -13.88 14.93
C PHE A 135 7.44 -14.48 15.54
N LEU A 136 8.62 -13.94 15.21
CA LEU A 136 9.90 -14.38 15.79
C LEU A 136 10.02 -14.07 17.30
N TYR A 137 9.46 -12.95 17.76
CA TYR A 137 9.45 -12.58 19.18
C TYR A 137 8.48 -13.45 20.02
N GLY A 138 7.49 -14.09 19.39
CA GLY A 138 6.50 -14.94 20.05
C GLY A 138 5.07 -14.42 19.84
N PHE A 139 4.27 -15.18 19.09
CA PHE A 139 2.85 -14.90 18.85
C PHE A 139 1.98 -15.53 19.94
N THR A 140 1.13 -14.72 20.59
CA THR A 140 0.12 -15.18 21.55
C THR A 140 -1.28 -14.93 21.00
N PHE A 141 -2.27 -15.72 21.42
CA PHE A 141 -3.67 -15.56 21.01
C PHE A 141 -4.42 -14.53 21.87
N ASP A 142 -3.79 -13.39 22.15
CA ASP A 142 -4.45 -12.26 22.80
C ASP A 142 -5.02 -11.27 21.76
N PHE A 143 -5.82 -10.32 22.22
CA PHE A 143 -6.48 -9.34 21.35
C PHE A 143 -5.47 -8.45 20.59
N TYR A 144 -4.28 -8.23 21.16
CA TYR A 144 -3.24 -7.39 20.55
C TYR A 144 -2.69 -8.05 19.27
N TYR A 145 -2.32 -9.32 19.33
CA TYR A 145 -1.85 -10.06 18.16
C TYR A 145 -3.00 -10.44 17.20
N LEU A 146 -4.17 -10.79 17.73
CA LEU A 146 -5.32 -11.19 16.91
C LEU A 146 -5.82 -10.04 16.03
N SER A 147 -5.93 -8.83 16.57
CA SER A 147 -6.33 -7.64 15.81
C SER A 147 -5.35 -7.32 14.68
N GLY A 148 -4.04 -7.44 14.93
CA GLY A 148 -2.99 -7.26 13.92
C GLY A 148 -3.02 -8.34 12.84
N PHE A 149 -3.25 -9.60 13.23
CA PHE A 149 -3.37 -10.72 12.29
C PHE A 149 -4.59 -10.58 11.39
N LEU A 150 -5.75 -10.19 11.93
CA LEU A 150 -6.94 -9.91 11.13
C LEU A 150 -6.72 -8.74 10.17
N ALA A 151 -6.05 -7.66 10.62
CA ALA A 151 -5.67 -6.56 9.75
C ALA A 151 -4.77 -7.03 8.60
N LEU A 152 -3.80 -7.91 8.87
CA LEU A 152 -2.93 -8.49 7.85
C LEU A 152 -3.72 -9.30 6.81
N LEU A 153 -4.65 -10.17 7.25
CA LEU A 153 -5.49 -10.96 6.35
C LEU A 153 -6.32 -10.08 5.40
N VAL A 154 -6.88 -8.98 5.92
CA VAL A 154 -7.65 -8.02 5.12
C VAL A 154 -6.74 -7.18 4.21
N LEU A 155 -5.48 -6.95 4.59
CA LEU A 155 -4.51 -6.22 3.79
C LEU A 155 -4.09 -6.99 2.54
N LEU A 156 -3.92 -8.32 2.60
CA LEU A 156 -3.43 -9.14 1.47
C LEU A 156 -4.16 -8.91 0.13
N PRO A 157 -5.50 -8.85 0.06
CA PRO A 157 -6.20 -8.56 -1.20
C PRO A 157 -6.13 -7.07 -1.64
N VAL A 158 -5.69 -6.14 -0.79
CA VAL A 158 -5.66 -4.68 -1.11
C VAL A 158 -4.67 -4.34 -2.23
N PRO A 159 -3.40 -4.82 -2.22
CA PRO A 159 -2.46 -4.59 -3.32
C PRO A 159 -2.94 -5.22 -4.62
N ILE A 160 -3.49 -6.43 -4.55
CA ILE A 160 -4.00 -7.19 -5.71
C ILE A 160 -5.12 -6.40 -6.40
N SER A 161 -6.15 -6.00 -5.64
CA SER A 161 -7.23 -5.14 -6.13
C SER A 161 -6.74 -3.74 -6.57
N GLY A 162 -5.65 -3.25 -5.98
CA GLY A 162 -4.97 -2.01 -6.38
C GLY A 162 -4.35 -2.10 -7.79
N LEU A 163 -3.75 -3.24 -8.16
CA LEU A 163 -3.24 -3.48 -9.51
C LEU A 163 -4.39 -3.59 -10.53
N PHE A 164 -5.49 -4.25 -10.18
CA PHE A 164 -6.65 -4.34 -11.05
C PHE A 164 -7.41 -3.02 -11.22
N ARG A 165 -7.18 -2.03 -10.34
CA ARG A 165 -7.70 -0.66 -10.48
C ARG A 165 -7.33 -0.04 -11.83
N TYR A 166 -6.14 -0.31 -12.37
CA TYR A 166 -5.69 0.22 -13.66
C TYR A 166 -6.54 -0.26 -14.85
N ARG A 167 -7.24 -1.39 -14.71
CA ARG A 167 -8.18 -1.92 -15.71
C ARG A 167 -9.65 -1.58 -15.41
N ARG A 168 -9.93 -0.72 -14.42
CA ARG A 168 -11.28 -0.33 -13.94
C ARG A 168 -12.17 -1.48 -13.45
N MET A 169 -11.63 -2.69 -13.28
CA MET A 169 -12.40 -3.89 -12.97
C MET A 169 -12.79 -3.95 -11.47
N ASP A 170 -11.88 -3.56 -10.57
CA ASP A 170 -12.02 -3.87 -9.13
C ASP A 170 -11.95 -2.66 -8.18
N ARG A 171 -12.33 -1.47 -8.65
CA ARG A 171 -12.26 -0.24 -7.84
C ARG A 171 -13.09 -0.31 -6.55
N LYS A 172 -14.24 -0.97 -6.58
CA LYS A 172 -15.13 -1.11 -5.41
C LYS A 172 -14.53 -2.02 -4.34
N TRP A 173 -13.88 -3.11 -4.76
CA TRP A 173 -13.22 -4.06 -3.86
C TRP A 173 -12.03 -3.45 -3.15
N HIS A 174 -11.18 -2.71 -3.88
CA HIS A 174 -10.06 -2.00 -3.27
C HIS A 174 -10.52 -1.02 -2.18
N LEU A 175 -11.63 -0.31 -2.39
CA LEU A 175 -12.20 0.59 -1.39
C LEU A 175 -12.78 -0.16 -0.17
N ARG A 176 -13.50 -1.27 -0.39
CA ARG A 176 -14.08 -2.07 0.70
C ARG A 176 -13.00 -2.70 1.58
N PHE A 177 -12.03 -3.39 0.97
CA PHE A 177 -10.92 -3.98 1.71
C PHE A 177 -10.03 -2.91 2.34
N GLY A 178 -9.77 -1.80 1.64
CA GLY A 178 -9.01 -0.69 2.19
C GLY A 178 -9.68 -0.05 3.42
N LEU A 179 -11.00 0.10 3.42
CA LEU A 179 -11.76 0.61 4.56
C LEU A 179 -11.79 -0.39 5.72
N ALA A 180 -12.05 -1.67 5.45
CA ALA A 180 -12.02 -2.72 6.47
C ALA A 180 -10.63 -2.83 7.12
N PHE A 181 -9.57 -2.78 6.30
CA PHE A 181 -8.20 -2.71 6.76
C PHE A 181 -7.96 -1.48 7.62
N ALA A 182 -8.41 -0.29 7.19
CA ALA A 182 -8.23 0.95 7.94
C ALA A 182 -8.82 0.88 9.36
N VAL A 183 -10.02 0.32 9.52
CA VAL A 183 -10.66 0.14 10.83
C VAL A 183 -9.86 -0.83 11.71
N LEU A 184 -9.52 -2.01 11.18
CA LEU A 184 -8.74 -3.01 11.94
C LEU A 184 -7.34 -2.50 12.30
N PHE A 185 -6.69 -1.81 11.38
CA PHE A 185 -5.40 -1.16 11.59
C PHE A 185 -5.48 -0.10 12.69
N LEU A 186 -6.51 0.74 12.72
CA LEU A 186 -6.69 1.73 13.79
C LEU A 186 -6.87 1.05 15.15
N ILE A 187 -7.67 -0.01 15.22
CA ILE A 187 -7.82 -0.79 16.45
C ILE A 187 -6.45 -1.33 16.88
N HIS A 188 -5.73 -2.03 16.01
CA HIS A 188 -4.43 -2.61 16.34
C HIS A 188 -3.36 -1.55 16.68
N ALA A 189 -3.40 -0.37 16.06
CA ALA A 189 -2.40 0.68 16.27
C ALA A 189 -2.52 1.39 17.63
N PHE A 190 -3.72 1.43 18.22
CA PHE A 190 -4.02 2.14 19.46
C PHE A 190 -4.29 1.21 20.66
N LEU A 191 -4.13 -0.09 20.47
CA LEU A 191 -3.99 -1.10 21.53
C LEU A 191 -2.53 -1.26 21.94
#